data_AF-A0A1A3NZN6-F1
#
_entry.id   AF-A0A1A3NZN6-F1
#
_cell.length_a   1.000
_cell.length_b   1.000
_cell.length_c   1.000
_cell.angle_alpha   90.00
_cell.angle_beta   90.00
_cell.angle_gamma   90.00
#
_symmetry.space_group_name_H-M   'P 1'
#
loop_
_entity.id
_entity.type
_entity.pdbx_description
1 polymer ?
#
loop_
_entity_poly.entity_id
_entity_poly.type
_entity_poly.pdbx_seq_one_letter_code
_entity_poly.pdbx_strand_id
1 'polypeptide(L)'
;MRHFHHLSDAEHQRLFFQAPEELAADADCELLAVALGATLYMPADRPGLTATVARSAGQGVCSMVLDLEDAIDAGAAEAALGNVVSVLDELAETRQGARAMLFVRVRSTECIKRIAGTLAGGRDALTGFVIPKFEAGTGEQFLQEVAQAAQVLDKRLYCMPVLESAALAYRQSRDRELTAIGELLAAYRDSVLALRIGATDMCGVFGIRRDRDHTIYDVQVIADVIGDIVNYFGRADGTGFVITGPVWEYFADHERLFRSMLRTTPFAEHDAVRFRDQLVSRDLDALLRELSLDRANGLHGKTVIHPSHVAAVHALAVVTHEEYRDAVDVMAAEESGVRRSEYRNKMNEPRPHRIWAQQVLRRAQVFGVTRQGVSFVDLLTVLAGR
;
A
#
# COMPACT_ATOMS: atom_id res chain seq x y z
N MET A 1 13.70 7.43 -3.84
CA MET A 1 12.65 6.80 -4.68
C MET A 1 11.69 7.86 -5.19
N ARG A 2 11.11 7.71 -6.38
CA ARG A 2 10.14 8.65 -6.94
C ARG A 2 9.06 7.89 -7.70
N HIS A 3 7.79 8.12 -7.35
CA HIS A 3 6.67 7.54 -8.10
C HIS A 3 6.64 8.09 -9.53
N PHE A 4 6.14 7.28 -10.47
CA PHE A 4 6.03 7.64 -11.89
C PHE A 4 7.36 7.98 -12.59
N HIS A 5 8.51 7.58 -12.04
CA HIS A 5 9.83 7.79 -12.66
C HIS A 5 10.03 7.10 -14.02
N HIS A 6 9.18 6.14 -14.36
CA HIS A 6 9.22 5.38 -15.62
C HIS A 6 8.48 6.09 -16.77
N LEU A 7 7.76 7.18 -16.47
CA LEU A 7 7.12 8.02 -17.48
C LEU A 7 8.15 8.94 -18.13
N SER A 8 7.97 9.24 -19.41
CA SER A 8 8.76 10.22 -20.14
C SER A 8 8.48 11.65 -19.66
N ASP A 9 9.39 12.57 -19.95
CA ASP A 9 9.23 13.98 -19.61
C ASP A 9 7.97 14.60 -20.26
N ALA A 10 7.63 14.18 -21.48
CA ALA A 10 6.43 14.63 -22.16
C ALA A 10 5.14 14.16 -21.47
N GLU A 11 5.12 12.92 -20.97
CA GLU A 11 3.99 12.40 -20.18
C GLU A 11 3.91 13.12 -18.82
N HIS A 12 5.04 13.36 -18.15
CA HIS A 12 5.08 14.13 -16.90
C HIS A 12 4.51 15.53 -17.10
N GLN A 13 4.99 16.24 -18.13
CA GLN A 13 4.52 17.56 -18.48
C GLN A 13 3.06 17.57 -18.89
N ARG A 14 2.52 16.51 -19.50
CA ARG A 14 1.12 16.43 -19.87
C ARG A 14 0.20 16.14 -18.67
N LEU A 15 0.60 15.20 -17.82
CA LEU A 15 -0.26 14.63 -16.78
C LEU A 15 -0.24 15.48 -15.49
N PHE A 16 0.91 16.02 -15.09
CA PHE A 16 1.07 16.60 -13.77
C PHE A 16 1.16 18.14 -13.82
N PHE A 17 0.37 18.78 -12.96
CA PHE A 17 0.55 20.18 -12.58
C PHE A 17 1.75 20.32 -11.63
N GLN A 18 1.82 19.44 -10.63
CA GLN A 18 2.97 19.24 -9.75
C GLN A 18 3.42 17.79 -9.87
N ALA A 19 4.65 17.57 -10.32
CA ALA A 19 5.18 16.23 -10.43
C ALA A 19 5.47 15.63 -9.03
N PRO A 20 5.42 14.30 -8.88
CA PRO A 20 5.81 13.64 -7.63
C PRO A 20 7.22 14.00 -7.22
N GLU A 21 7.45 14.15 -5.92
CA GLU A 21 8.76 14.48 -5.34
C GLU A 21 9.65 13.24 -5.24
N GLU A 22 10.97 13.47 -5.21
CA GLU A 22 11.93 12.42 -4.90
C GLU A 22 12.07 12.29 -3.38
N LEU A 23 11.80 11.10 -2.87
CA LEU A 23 11.87 10.77 -1.45
C LEU A 23 13.21 10.13 -1.12
N ALA A 24 13.90 10.67 -0.11
CA ALA A 24 15.07 10.04 0.47
C ALA A 24 14.68 8.78 1.25
N ALA A 25 15.63 7.85 1.42
CA ALA A 25 15.39 6.59 2.13
C ALA A 25 15.13 6.79 3.64
N ASP A 26 15.57 7.92 4.18
CA ASP A 26 15.42 8.37 5.57
C ASP A 26 14.37 9.48 5.73
N ALA A 27 13.51 9.68 4.72
CA ALA A 27 12.39 10.61 4.81
C ALA A 27 11.45 10.26 5.99
N ASP A 28 10.58 11.21 6.34
CA ASP A 28 9.56 11.03 7.39
C ASP A 28 8.81 9.69 7.21
N CYS A 29 8.64 8.96 8.30
CA CYS A 29 8.03 7.64 8.34
C CYS A 29 6.61 7.69 7.74
N GLU A 30 5.81 8.71 8.09
CA GLU A 30 4.45 8.84 7.54
C GLU A 30 4.45 9.10 6.03
N LEU A 31 5.45 9.83 5.52
CA LEU A 31 5.61 10.08 4.09
C LEU A 31 6.03 8.80 3.34
N LEU A 32 6.98 8.05 3.89
CA LEU A 32 7.39 6.73 3.35
C LEU A 32 6.24 5.73 3.36
N ALA A 33 5.41 5.75 4.40
CA ALA A 33 4.26 4.87 4.52
C ALA A 33 3.20 5.16 3.45
N VAL A 34 2.90 6.43 3.18
CA VAL A 34 2.04 6.84 2.05
C VAL A 34 2.69 6.43 0.71
N ALA A 35 4.03 6.51 0.62
CA ALA A 35 4.79 6.13 -0.57
C ALA A 35 4.84 4.63 -0.85
N LEU A 36 4.33 3.77 0.04
CA LEU A 36 4.17 2.34 -0.24
C LEU A 36 3.30 2.08 -1.48
N GLY A 37 2.27 2.90 -1.72
CA GLY A 37 1.40 2.77 -2.88
C GLY A 37 0.87 1.34 -3.08
N ALA A 38 1.09 0.78 -4.28
CA ALA A 38 0.90 -0.65 -4.50
C ALA A 38 2.12 -1.41 -3.96
N THR A 39 1.92 -2.22 -2.92
CA THR A 39 2.97 -3.14 -2.45
C THR A 39 2.81 -4.50 -3.11
N LEU A 40 3.73 -4.87 -3.98
CA LEU A 40 3.68 -6.11 -4.76
C LEU A 40 4.34 -7.28 -4.02
N TYR A 41 3.56 -8.33 -3.74
CA TYR A 41 4.04 -9.55 -3.09
C TYR A 41 4.53 -10.54 -4.14
N MET A 42 5.67 -11.19 -3.86
CA MET A 42 6.29 -12.18 -4.73
C MET A 42 6.78 -13.37 -3.90
N PRO A 43 6.54 -14.62 -4.33
CA PRO A 43 7.15 -15.79 -3.70
C PRO A 43 8.68 -15.69 -3.72
N ALA A 44 9.30 -15.90 -2.55
CA ALA A 44 10.73 -15.82 -2.37
C ALA A 44 11.53 -16.92 -3.08
N ASP A 45 10.90 -18.01 -3.52
CA ASP A 45 11.53 -19.13 -4.25
C ASP A 45 11.46 -18.96 -5.77
N ARG A 46 10.87 -17.86 -6.26
CA ARG A 46 10.71 -17.60 -7.69
C ARG A 46 12.06 -17.60 -8.42
N PRO A 47 12.21 -18.34 -9.54
CA PRO A 47 13.40 -18.27 -10.37
C PRO A 47 13.61 -16.86 -10.95
N GLY A 48 14.86 -16.38 -10.95
CA GLY A 48 15.20 -15.05 -11.49
C GLY A 48 14.55 -13.89 -10.72
N LEU A 49 14.43 -14.03 -9.40
CA LEU A 49 13.79 -13.03 -8.54
C LEU A 49 14.50 -11.66 -8.61
N THR A 50 15.84 -11.61 -8.59
CA THR A 50 16.62 -10.37 -8.76
C THR A 50 16.19 -9.58 -10.00
N ALA A 51 16.18 -10.25 -11.17
CA ALA A 51 15.76 -9.63 -12.43
C ALA A 51 14.27 -9.24 -12.44
N THR A 52 13.43 -9.99 -11.72
CA THR A 52 12.00 -9.68 -11.57
C THR A 52 11.77 -8.44 -10.71
N VAL A 53 12.49 -8.30 -9.60
CA VAL A 53 12.46 -7.10 -8.73
C VAL A 53 12.95 -5.88 -9.52
N ALA A 54 14.10 -5.99 -10.19
CA ALA A 54 14.65 -4.91 -11.01
C ALA A 54 13.70 -4.47 -12.13
N ARG A 55 13.11 -5.43 -12.86
CA ARG A 55 12.13 -5.15 -13.92
C ARG A 55 10.88 -4.47 -13.36
N SER A 56 10.33 -4.98 -12.27
CA SER A 56 9.12 -4.41 -11.64
C SER A 56 9.38 -2.99 -11.14
N ALA A 57 10.54 -2.75 -10.50
CA ALA A 57 10.96 -1.41 -10.10
C ALA A 57 11.06 -0.47 -11.31
N GLY A 58 11.68 -0.91 -12.41
CA GLY A 58 11.77 -0.14 -13.66
C GLY A 58 10.43 0.13 -14.33
N GLN A 59 9.41 -0.68 -14.06
CA GLN A 59 8.02 -0.49 -14.50
C GLN A 59 7.19 0.36 -13.52
N GLY A 60 7.82 0.94 -12.50
CA GLY A 60 7.17 1.87 -11.56
C GLY A 60 6.65 1.26 -10.28
N VAL A 61 6.92 -0.02 -10.00
CA VAL A 61 6.62 -0.61 -8.68
C VAL A 61 7.58 -0.02 -7.65
N CYS A 62 7.03 0.66 -6.65
CA CYS A 62 7.82 1.41 -5.65
C CYS A 62 7.94 0.69 -4.31
N SER A 63 7.18 -0.38 -4.07
CA SER A 63 7.24 -1.20 -2.87
C SER A 63 6.99 -2.67 -3.19
N MET A 64 7.84 -3.56 -2.69
CA MET A 64 7.78 -5.00 -2.94
C MET A 64 8.04 -5.81 -1.66
N VAL A 65 7.43 -6.98 -1.59
CA VAL A 65 7.58 -7.95 -0.49
C VAL A 65 8.04 -9.27 -1.06
N LEU A 66 9.19 -9.77 -0.59
CA LEU A 66 9.65 -11.14 -0.82
C LEU A 66 9.02 -12.03 0.25
N ASP A 67 8.16 -12.96 -0.17
CA ASP A 67 7.32 -13.72 0.75
C ASP A 67 7.93 -15.07 1.10
N LEU A 68 8.25 -15.27 2.39
CA LEU A 68 8.76 -16.53 2.97
C LEU A 68 7.68 -17.29 3.78
N GLU A 69 6.44 -16.82 3.79
CA GLU A 69 5.37 -17.36 4.61
C GLU A 69 4.37 -18.17 3.78
N ASP A 70 3.15 -17.67 3.54
CA ASP A 70 2.08 -18.45 2.90
C ASP A 70 2.37 -18.82 1.44
N ALA A 71 3.28 -18.10 0.78
CA ALA A 71 3.70 -18.39 -0.59
C ALA A 71 4.72 -19.55 -0.71
N ILE A 72 5.29 -20.02 0.40
CA ILE A 72 6.41 -20.96 0.40
C ILE A 72 6.07 -22.27 1.12
N ASP A 73 6.21 -23.37 0.38
CA ASP A 73 6.11 -24.72 0.90
C ASP A 73 7.14 -24.96 2.02
N ALA A 74 6.75 -25.70 3.06
CA ALA A 74 7.61 -25.97 4.21
C ALA A 74 8.96 -26.60 3.84
N GLY A 75 8.97 -27.49 2.84
CA GLY A 75 10.20 -28.13 2.34
C GLY A 75 11.14 -27.20 1.56
N ALA A 76 10.65 -26.07 1.07
CA ALA A 76 11.42 -25.10 0.30
C ALA A 76 11.88 -23.90 1.15
N ALA A 77 11.47 -23.81 2.42
CA ALA A 77 11.68 -22.64 3.28
C ALA A 77 13.17 -22.25 3.41
N GLU A 78 14.05 -23.22 3.60
CA GLU A 78 15.50 -22.99 3.73
C GLU A 78 16.10 -22.47 2.43
N ALA A 79 15.73 -23.06 1.29
CA ALA A 79 16.18 -22.63 -0.01
C ALA A 79 15.66 -21.23 -0.36
N ALA A 80 14.40 -20.93 -0.03
CA ALA A 80 13.78 -19.63 -0.24
C ALA A 80 14.46 -18.54 0.60
N LEU A 81 14.81 -18.82 1.85
CA LEU A 81 15.56 -17.89 2.71
C LEU A 81 16.95 -17.61 2.14
N GLY A 82 17.68 -18.65 1.70
CA GLY A 82 18.96 -18.48 1.02
C GLY A 82 18.85 -17.65 -0.26
N ASN A 83 17.78 -17.86 -1.04
CA ASN A 83 17.50 -17.06 -2.24
C ASN A 83 17.24 -15.59 -1.90
N VAL A 84 16.49 -15.29 -0.83
CA VAL A 84 16.26 -13.92 -0.37
C VAL A 84 17.56 -13.19 -0.04
N VAL A 85 18.48 -13.85 0.67
CA VAL A 85 19.79 -13.27 0.98
C VAL A 85 20.57 -12.99 -0.30
N SER A 86 20.67 -13.96 -1.22
CA SER A 86 21.34 -13.79 -2.52
C SER A 86 20.76 -12.61 -3.32
N VAL A 87 19.44 -12.54 -3.40
CA VAL A 87 18.73 -11.47 -4.14
C VAL A 87 19.02 -10.10 -3.53
N LEU A 88 19.00 -9.98 -2.20
CA LEU A 88 19.28 -8.72 -1.52
C LEU A 88 20.73 -8.26 -1.75
N ASP A 89 21.70 -9.17 -1.66
CA ASP A 89 23.11 -8.88 -1.95
C ASP A 89 23.30 -8.45 -3.42
N GLU A 90 22.77 -9.21 -4.38
CA GLU A 90 22.85 -8.90 -5.82
C GLU A 90 22.21 -7.54 -6.19
N LEU A 91 21.07 -7.21 -5.57
CA LEU A 91 20.38 -5.93 -5.81
C LEU A 91 21.18 -4.74 -5.26
N ALA A 92 21.86 -4.92 -4.13
CA ALA A 92 22.71 -3.88 -3.55
C ALA A 92 23.95 -3.64 -4.40
N GLU A 93 24.61 -4.69 -4.89
CA GLU A 93 25.79 -4.59 -5.76
C GLU A 93 25.48 -3.87 -7.07
N THR A 94 24.36 -4.22 -7.71
CA THR A 94 23.98 -3.69 -9.02
C THR A 94 23.20 -2.37 -8.95
N ARG A 95 22.79 -1.94 -7.75
CA ARG A 95 21.87 -0.81 -7.49
C ARG A 95 20.56 -0.89 -8.29
N GLN A 96 20.19 -2.07 -8.79
CA GLN A 96 19.00 -2.27 -9.63
C GLN A 96 17.68 -2.16 -8.83
N GLY A 97 17.73 -2.37 -7.52
CA GLY A 97 16.60 -2.25 -6.60
C GLY A 97 16.40 -0.86 -5.98
N ALA A 98 17.33 0.09 -6.19
CA ALA A 98 17.38 1.37 -5.46
C ALA A 98 16.15 2.30 -5.66
N ARG A 99 15.24 1.94 -6.58
CA ARG A 99 14.02 2.71 -6.88
C ARG A 99 12.79 2.24 -6.12
N ALA A 100 12.87 1.12 -5.39
CA ALA A 100 11.76 0.57 -4.64
C ALA A 100 12.17 0.22 -3.21
N MET A 101 11.22 0.33 -2.27
CA MET A 101 11.35 -0.25 -0.95
C MET A 101 11.16 -1.77 -1.05
N LEU A 102 12.03 -2.52 -0.39
CA LEU A 102 12.01 -3.98 -0.43
C LEU A 102 11.91 -4.54 0.99
N PHE A 103 10.88 -5.33 1.23
CA PHE A 103 10.61 -5.96 2.51
C PHE A 103 10.62 -7.47 2.37
N VAL A 104 10.79 -8.16 3.50
CA VAL A 104 10.65 -9.63 3.56
C VAL A 104 9.49 -9.98 4.49
N ARG A 105 8.50 -10.74 4.01
CA ARG A 105 7.46 -11.32 4.87
C ARG A 105 7.99 -12.58 5.50
N VAL A 106 8.12 -12.58 6.81
CA VAL A 106 8.80 -13.63 7.56
C VAL A 106 7.80 -14.54 8.27
N ARG A 107 8.08 -15.84 8.29
CA ARG A 107 7.22 -16.81 8.99
C ARG A 107 7.58 -17.00 10.47
N SER A 108 8.77 -16.55 10.88
CA SER A 108 9.25 -16.65 12.26
C SER A 108 10.32 -15.59 12.56
N THR A 109 10.57 -15.36 13.84
CA THR A 109 11.65 -14.51 14.35
C THR A 109 13.03 -14.97 13.88
N GLU A 110 13.24 -16.29 13.79
CA GLU A 110 14.50 -16.87 13.31
C GLU A 110 14.82 -16.45 11.86
N CYS A 111 13.81 -16.23 11.01
CA CYS A 111 14.05 -15.70 9.67
C CYS A 111 14.70 -14.32 9.70
N ILE A 112 14.24 -13.42 10.59
CA ILE A 112 14.79 -12.06 10.74
C ILE A 112 16.26 -12.15 11.13
N LYS A 113 16.54 -12.93 12.19
CA LYS A 113 17.89 -13.13 12.70
C LYS A 113 18.84 -13.69 11.65
N ARG A 114 18.41 -14.71 10.91
CA ARG A 114 19.23 -15.34 9.87
C ARG A 114 19.48 -14.43 8.68
N ILE A 115 18.47 -13.70 8.22
CA ILE A 115 18.63 -12.73 7.13
C ILE A 115 19.64 -11.65 7.57
N ALA A 116 19.43 -11.02 8.73
CA ALA A 116 20.32 -9.98 9.24
C ALA A 116 21.75 -10.47 9.47
N GLY A 117 21.93 -11.70 9.97
CA GLY A 117 23.25 -12.29 10.23
C GLY A 117 23.98 -12.85 9.01
N THR A 118 23.29 -13.05 7.88
CA THR A 118 23.89 -13.66 6.68
C THR A 118 24.11 -12.65 5.55
N LEU A 119 23.39 -11.52 5.53
CA LEU A 119 23.59 -10.47 4.53
C LEU A 119 25.06 -10.00 4.51
N ALA A 120 25.68 -10.02 3.33
CA ALA A 120 27.05 -9.55 3.16
C ALA A 120 27.09 -8.06 2.79
N GLY A 121 26.34 -7.66 1.75
CA GLY A 121 26.28 -6.30 1.21
C GLY A 121 24.84 -5.78 1.01
N GLY A 122 23.85 -6.65 1.13
CA GLY A 122 22.44 -6.41 0.85
C GLY A 122 21.69 -5.55 1.87
N ARG A 123 22.38 -5.04 2.91
CA ARG A 123 21.76 -4.17 3.93
C ARG A 123 21.08 -2.95 3.32
N ASP A 124 21.65 -2.39 2.26
CA ASP A 124 21.12 -1.19 1.61
C ASP A 124 19.85 -1.49 0.81
N ALA A 125 19.74 -2.71 0.25
CA ALA A 125 18.55 -3.17 -0.45
C ALA A 125 17.37 -3.47 0.51
N LEU A 126 17.64 -4.01 1.70
CA LEU A 126 16.61 -4.35 2.67
C LEU A 126 16.04 -3.09 3.35
N THR A 127 14.73 -2.87 3.26
CA THR A 127 14.01 -1.78 3.93
C THR A 127 13.42 -2.22 5.27
N GLY A 128 13.02 -3.49 5.39
CA GLY A 128 12.38 -3.98 6.60
C GLY A 128 11.68 -5.32 6.44
N PHE A 129 10.78 -5.61 7.39
CA PHE A 129 10.07 -6.89 7.46
C PHE A 129 8.55 -6.71 7.51
N VAL A 130 7.83 -7.67 6.95
CA VAL A 130 6.37 -7.81 7.14
C VAL A 130 6.14 -8.95 8.13
N ILE A 131 5.35 -8.67 9.18
CA ILE A 131 5.10 -9.62 10.26
C ILE A 131 3.65 -10.13 10.10
N PRO A 132 3.45 -11.35 9.55
CA PRO A 132 2.12 -11.93 9.38
C PRO A 132 1.50 -12.25 10.74
N LYS A 133 0.17 -12.37 10.78
CA LYS A 133 -0.61 -12.84 11.92
C LYS A 133 -0.21 -12.13 13.23
N PHE A 134 -0.02 -10.81 13.15
CA PHE A 134 0.49 -10.02 14.27
C PHE A 134 -0.55 -9.93 15.39
N GLU A 135 -0.15 -10.35 16.59
CA GLU A 135 -0.94 -10.29 17.83
C GLU A 135 -0.07 -9.69 18.94
N ALA A 136 -0.68 -9.12 19.97
CA ALA A 136 0.05 -8.52 21.10
C ALA A 136 0.91 -9.56 21.83
N GLY A 137 0.45 -10.82 21.93
CA GLY A 137 1.14 -11.88 22.65
C GLY A 137 2.40 -12.42 21.97
N THR A 138 2.54 -12.26 20.65
CA THR A 138 3.67 -12.77 19.86
C THR A 138 4.47 -11.65 19.18
N GLY A 139 3.82 -10.53 18.91
CA GLY A 139 4.38 -9.41 18.14
C GLY A 139 5.59 -8.77 18.78
N GLU A 140 5.68 -8.73 20.11
CA GLU A 140 6.82 -8.12 20.80
C GLU A 140 8.14 -8.81 20.44
N GLN A 141 8.15 -10.14 20.34
CA GLN A 141 9.35 -10.89 19.97
C GLN A 141 9.81 -10.54 18.56
N PHE A 142 8.88 -10.38 17.61
CA PHE A 142 9.22 -9.92 16.27
C PHE A 142 9.79 -8.50 16.27
N LEU A 143 9.19 -7.57 17.01
CA LEU A 143 9.66 -6.19 17.09
C LEU A 143 11.06 -6.10 17.71
N GLN A 144 11.33 -6.88 18.76
CA GLN A 144 12.66 -6.99 19.37
C GLN A 144 13.70 -7.52 18.37
N GLU A 145 13.36 -8.54 17.59
CA GLU A 145 14.26 -9.09 16.58
C GLU A 145 14.51 -8.12 15.42
N VAL A 146 13.50 -7.35 14.99
CA VAL A 146 13.72 -6.26 14.01
C VAL A 146 14.66 -5.21 14.58
N ALA A 147 14.53 -4.83 15.84
CA ALA A 147 15.41 -3.88 16.49
C ALA A 147 16.86 -4.41 16.62
N GLN A 148 17.03 -5.69 16.94
CA GLN A 148 18.35 -6.34 16.94
C GLN A 148 18.94 -6.40 15.53
N ALA A 149 18.15 -6.76 14.52
CA ALA A 149 18.60 -6.76 13.12
C ALA A 149 19.04 -5.36 12.65
N ALA A 150 18.34 -4.31 13.08
CA ALA A 150 18.71 -2.93 12.79
C ALA A 150 20.09 -2.56 13.37
N GLN A 151 20.40 -3.05 14.58
CA GLN A 151 21.73 -2.89 15.20
C GLN A 151 22.81 -3.69 14.45
N VAL A 152 22.53 -4.95 14.10
CA VAL A 152 23.47 -5.82 13.37
C VAL A 152 23.83 -5.23 12.01
N LEU A 153 22.85 -4.66 11.30
CA LEU A 153 23.06 -4.09 9.97
C LEU A 153 23.52 -2.62 10.00
N ASP A 154 23.56 -1.99 11.18
CA ASP A 154 23.83 -0.56 11.37
C ASP A 154 22.95 0.31 10.44
N LYS A 155 21.65 0.03 10.45
CA LYS A 155 20.66 0.67 9.58
C LYS A 155 19.29 0.66 10.23
N ARG A 156 18.51 1.71 10.00
CA ARG A 156 17.07 1.71 10.35
C ARG A 156 16.33 0.65 9.52
N LEU A 157 15.65 -0.26 10.20
CA LEU A 157 14.75 -1.22 9.60
C LEU A 157 13.33 -0.92 10.04
N TYR A 158 12.40 -1.03 9.10
CA TYR A 158 10.98 -0.89 9.37
C TYR A 158 10.30 -2.24 9.56
N CYS A 159 9.18 -2.25 10.24
CA CYS A 159 8.25 -3.36 10.27
C CYS A 159 6.86 -2.95 9.78
N MET A 160 6.18 -3.87 9.13
CA MET A 160 4.77 -3.75 8.77
C MET A 160 3.98 -4.92 9.37
N PRO A 161 3.37 -4.74 10.55
CA PRO A 161 2.46 -5.71 11.15
C PRO A 161 1.24 -5.98 10.26
N VAL A 162 0.87 -7.25 10.09
CA VAL A 162 -0.35 -7.66 9.39
C VAL A 162 -1.41 -8.10 10.39
N LEU A 163 -2.50 -7.34 10.43
CA LEU A 163 -3.66 -7.55 11.28
C LEU A 163 -4.62 -8.51 10.58
N GLU A 164 -4.55 -9.80 10.93
CA GLU A 164 -5.26 -10.87 10.21
C GLU A 164 -5.67 -12.06 11.09
N SER A 165 -5.56 -11.92 12.41
CA SER A 165 -5.83 -13.02 13.34
C SER A 165 -7.32 -13.26 13.61
N ALA A 166 -7.63 -14.46 14.09
CA ALA A 166 -8.97 -14.80 14.58
C ALA A 166 -9.39 -13.90 15.76
N ALA A 167 -8.45 -13.52 16.63
CA ALA A 167 -8.71 -12.64 17.76
C ALA A 167 -9.24 -11.26 17.33
N LEU A 168 -8.80 -10.76 16.18
CA LEU A 168 -9.30 -9.53 15.57
C LEU A 168 -10.62 -9.75 14.82
N ALA A 169 -10.76 -10.89 14.15
CA ALA A 169 -12.00 -11.23 13.44
C ALA A 169 -13.20 -11.35 14.40
N TYR A 170 -13.02 -11.99 15.55
CA TYR A 170 -14.08 -12.22 16.54
C TYR A 170 -14.34 -10.98 17.40
N ARG A 171 -15.59 -10.51 17.36
CA ARG A 171 -16.04 -9.32 18.11
C ARG A 171 -15.77 -9.41 19.63
N GLN A 172 -15.84 -10.60 20.21
CA GLN A 172 -15.67 -10.84 21.65
C GLN A 172 -14.24 -10.53 22.13
N SER A 173 -13.24 -10.74 21.29
CA SER A 173 -11.82 -10.55 21.60
C SER A 173 -11.23 -9.26 21.00
N ARG A 174 -11.84 -8.74 19.93
CA ARG A 174 -11.31 -7.66 19.09
C ARG A 174 -10.85 -6.43 19.87
N ASP A 175 -11.71 -5.85 20.72
CA ASP A 175 -11.37 -4.62 21.45
C ASP A 175 -10.15 -4.80 22.37
N ARG A 176 -10.08 -5.94 23.06
CA ARG A 176 -8.94 -6.26 23.93
C ARG A 176 -7.66 -6.40 23.12
N GLU A 177 -7.73 -7.09 21.98
CA GLU A 177 -6.58 -7.33 21.12
C GLU A 177 -6.10 -6.04 20.46
N LEU A 178 -7.00 -5.21 19.90
CA LEU A 178 -6.66 -3.91 19.31
C LEU A 178 -6.02 -2.96 20.34
N THR A 179 -6.53 -2.95 21.58
CA THR A 179 -5.95 -2.15 22.67
C THR A 179 -4.52 -2.59 22.97
N ALA A 180 -4.31 -3.90 23.16
CA ALA A 180 -2.99 -4.46 23.49
C ALA A 180 -1.99 -4.27 22.34
N ILE A 181 -2.42 -4.45 21.09
CA ILE A 181 -1.61 -4.15 19.90
C ILE A 181 -1.23 -2.66 19.88
N GLY A 182 -2.17 -1.76 20.19
CA GLY A 182 -1.89 -0.32 20.22
C GLY A 182 -0.83 0.08 21.24
N GLU A 183 -0.93 -0.45 22.46
CA GLU A 183 0.08 -0.23 23.52
C GLU A 183 1.46 -0.75 23.09
N LEU A 184 1.51 -1.94 22.51
CA LEU A 184 2.75 -2.54 22.02
C LEU A 184 3.36 -1.71 20.89
N LEU A 185 2.59 -1.37 19.86
CA LEU A 185 3.08 -0.61 18.71
C LEU A 185 3.52 0.81 19.08
N ALA A 186 2.90 1.42 20.09
CA ALA A 186 3.33 2.72 20.60
C ALA A 186 4.77 2.68 21.17
N ALA A 187 5.17 1.57 21.80
CA ALA A 187 6.53 1.39 22.32
C ALA A 187 7.59 1.23 21.21
N TYR A 188 7.18 0.83 20.00
CA TYR A 188 8.06 0.63 18.84
C TYR A 188 7.73 1.56 17.67
N ARG A 189 7.08 2.70 17.95
CA ARG A 189 6.48 3.59 16.93
C ARG A 189 7.42 3.95 15.79
N ASP A 190 8.68 4.25 16.10
CA ASP A 190 9.67 4.67 15.11
C ASP A 190 10.07 3.54 14.14
N SER A 191 9.82 2.29 14.48
CA SER A 191 10.09 1.13 13.62
C SER A 191 8.87 0.71 12.80
N VAL A 192 7.66 1.14 13.17
CA VAL A 192 6.42 0.72 12.49
C VAL A 192 6.15 1.67 11.32
N LEU A 193 6.31 1.16 10.09
CA LEU A 193 6.06 1.96 8.88
C LEU A 193 4.57 2.06 8.56
N ALA A 194 3.87 0.93 8.54
CA ALA A 194 2.45 0.87 8.24
C ALA A 194 1.82 -0.40 8.82
N LEU A 195 0.53 -0.32 9.15
CA LEU A 195 -0.27 -1.49 9.48
C LEU A 195 -0.96 -2.02 8.23
N ARG A 196 -0.97 -3.34 8.08
CA ARG A 196 -1.61 -4.02 6.95
C ARG A 196 -2.81 -4.82 7.46
N ILE A 197 -3.80 -5.02 6.60
CA ILE A 197 -4.97 -5.83 6.91
C ILE A 197 -4.96 -7.09 6.05
N GLY A 198 -4.94 -8.27 6.69
CA GLY A 198 -5.10 -9.55 6.02
C GLY A 198 -6.56 -10.00 6.08
N ALA A 199 -7.33 -9.60 5.08
CA ALA A 199 -8.76 -9.90 5.03
C ALA A 199 -9.05 -11.38 4.74
N THR A 200 -8.19 -12.07 3.98
CA THR A 200 -8.42 -13.46 3.56
C THR A 200 -8.38 -14.43 4.75
N ASP A 201 -7.39 -14.33 5.62
CA ASP A 201 -7.31 -15.13 6.85
C ASP A 201 -8.54 -14.93 7.75
N MET A 202 -8.95 -13.67 7.94
CA MET A 202 -10.14 -13.36 8.74
C MET A 202 -11.44 -13.84 8.09
N CYS A 203 -11.57 -13.78 6.76
CA CYS A 203 -12.68 -14.42 6.04
C CYS A 203 -12.68 -15.95 6.28
N GLY A 204 -11.50 -16.55 6.28
CA GLY A 204 -11.28 -17.99 6.47
C GLY A 204 -11.85 -18.51 7.78
N VAL A 205 -11.73 -17.75 8.89
CA VAL A 205 -12.27 -18.17 10.19
C VAL A 205 -13.81 -18.23 10.23
N PHE A 206 -14.48 -17.59 9.27
CA PHE A 206 -15.93 -17.65 9.09
C PHE A 206 -16.35 -18.58 7.93
N GLY A 207 -15.41 -19.25 7.27
CA GLY A 207 -15.69 -20.06 6.08
C GLY A 207 -16.14 -19.23 4.87
N ILE A 208 -15.82 -17.94 4.84
CA ILE A 208 -16.18 -17.04 3.75
C ILE A 208 -15.06 -17.04 2.73
N ARG A 209 -15.41 -17.25 1.46
CA ARG A 209 -14.57 -16.89 0.33
C ARG A 209 -15.27 -15.80 -0.44
N ARG A 210 -14.64 -14.63 -0.51
CA ARG A 210 -15.18 -13.51 -1.28
C ARG A 210 -15.28 -13.92 -2.76
N ASP A 211 -16.17 -13.27 -3.49
CA ASP A 211 -16.25 -13.38 -4.95
C ASP A 211 -15.80 -12.09 -5.62
N ARG A 212 -15.36 -12.15 -6.88
CA ARG A 212 -14.84 -11.02 -7.66
C ARG A 212 -15.83 -9.86 -7.81
N ASP A 213 -17.13 -10.14 -7.78
CA ASP A 213 -18.16 -9.12 -7.92
C ASP A 213 -18.40 -8.35 -6.61
N HIS A 214 -17.77 -8.77 -5.51
CA HIS A 214 -17.87 -8.17 -4.19
C HIS A 214 -16.55 -7.52 -3.76
N THR A 215 -16.66 -6.34 -3.18
CA THR A 215 -15.57 -5.71 -2.45
C THR A 215 -15.48 -6.31 -1.05
N ILE A 216 -14.34 -6.16 -0.38
CA ILE A 216 -14.21 -6.61 1.01
C ILE A 216 -15.25 -5.94 1.94
N TYR A 217 -15.71 -4.74 1.60
CA TYR A 217 -16.74 -4.01 2.33
C TYR A 217 -18.14 -4.60 2.20
N ASP A 218 -18.37 -5.47 1.22
CA ASP A 218 -19.63 -6.22 1.11
C ASP A 218 -19.63 -7.41 2.11
N VAL A 219 -18.46 -7.85 2.58
CA VAL A 219 -18.31 -8.86 3.65
C VAL A 219 -18.38 -8.17 5.02
N GLN A 220 -19.61 -7.97 5.52
CA GLN A 220 -19.89 -7.14 6.70
C GLN A 220 -19.04 -7.50 7.94
N VAL A 221 -18.83 -8.79 8.21
CA VAL A 221 -18.00 -9.22 9.35
C VAL A 221 -16.56 -8.73 9.28
N ILE A 222 -16.04 -8.48 8.08
CA ILE A 222 -14.70 -7.92 7.86
C ILE A 222 -14.74 -6.40 7.70
N ALA A 223 -15.78 -5.85 7.06
CA ALA A 223 -15.99 -4.41 7.00
C ALA A 223 -16.01 -3.77 8.41
N ASP A 224 -16.69 -4.43 9.37
CA ASP A 224 -16.68 -4.04 10.78
C ASP A 224 -15.27 -4.06 11.39
N VAL A 225 -14.46 -5.09 11.09
CA VAL A 225 -13.06 -5.17 11.56
C VAL A 225 -12.24 -4.01 11.02
N ILE A 226 -12.38 -3.69 9.72
CA ILE A 226 -11.67 -2.57 9.09
C ILE A 226 -12.03 -1.25 9.78
N GLY A 227 -13.33 -1.04 10.04
CA GLY A 227 -13.81 0.14 10.77
C GLY A 227 -13.18 0.27 12.16
N ASP A 228 -13.06 -0.83 12.91
CA ASP A 228 -12.43 -0.84 14.23
C ASP A 228 -10.92 -0.62 14.15
N ILE A 229 -10.22 -1.27 13.21
CA ILE A 229 -8.79 -1.05 12.94
C ILE A 229 -8.51 0.43 12.65
N VAL A 230 -9.33 1.07 11.82
CA VAL A 230 -9.20 2.51 11.51
C VAL A 230 -9.52 3.37 12.74
N ASN A 231 -10.51 3.01 13.56
CA ASN A 231 -10.82 3.74 14.79
C ASN A 231 -9.71 3.68 15.84
N TYR A 232 -8.99 2.56 15.96
CA TYR A 232 -7.89 2.41 16.92
C TYR A 232 -6.59 3.00 16.38
N PHE A 233 -6.26 2.74 15.12
CA PHE A 233 -4.94 3.04 14.58
C PHE A 233 -4.92 4.14 13.52
N GLY A 234 -6.05 4.64 13.03
CA GLY A 234 -6.12 5.67 11.98
C GLY A 234 -6.23 7.11 12.50
N ARG A 235 -6.03 7.34 13.81
CA ARG A 235 -6.26 8.64 14.46
C ARG A 235 -5.20 9.68 14.07
N ALA A 236 -5.64 10.91 13.88
CA ALA A 236 -4.77 12.04 13.54
C ALA A 236 -4.35 12.89 14.76
N ASP A 237 -4.49 12.35 15.97
CA ASP A 237 -4.09 12.98 17.24
C ASP A 237 -2.62 12.69 17.63
N GLY A 238 -1.86 12.08 16.71
CA GLY A 238 -0.47 11.68 16.91
C GLY A 238 -0.28 10.24 17.39
N THR A 239 -1.36 9.50 17.70
CA THR A 239 -1.24 8.08 18.08
C THR A 239 -1.43 7.13 16.91
N GLY A 240 -2.00 7.58 15.79
CA GLY A 240 -2.28 6.73 14.64
C GLY A 240 -1.05 6.31 13.83
N PHE A 241 -1.28 5.40 12.90
CA PHE A 241 -0.37 4.84 11.91
C PHE A 241 -1.04 4.91 10.53
N VAL A 242 -0.24 4.81 9.47
CA VAL A 242 -0.79 4.58 8.13
C VAL A 242 -1.28 3.14 8.03
N ILE A 243 -2.51 2.95 7.55
CA ILE A 243 -3.15 1.64 7.39
C ILE A 243 -3.33 1.37 5.90
N THR A 244 -2.91 0.20 5.42
CA THR A 244 -2.99 -0.16 4.00
C THR A 244 -4.15 -1.10 3.68
N GLY A 245 -4.75 -0.92 2.50
CA GLY A 245 -5.85 -1.75 2.02
C GLY A 245 -5.49 -3.25 1.89
N PRO A 246 -6.46 -4.15 2.14
CA PRO A 246 -6.24 -5.59 2.05
C PRO A 246 -5.99 -6.05 0.60
N VAL A 247 -5.54 -7.29 0.44
CA VAL A 247 -5.24 -7.89 -0.86
C VAL A 247 -6.47 -7.93 -1.77
N TRP A 248 -6.26 -7.59 -3.05
CA TRP A 248 -7.17 -7.99 -4.13
C TRP A 248 -6.70 -9.32 -4.74
N GLU A 249 -7.53 -10.36 -4.66
CA GLU A 249 -7.14 -11.76 -4.91
C GLU A 249 -7.37 -12.25 -6.35
N TYR A 250 -7.94 -11.43 -7.23
CA TYR A 250 -8.32 -11.84 -8.60
C TYR A 250 -7.42 -11.22 -9.67
N PHE A 251 -7.03 -12.04 -10.65
CA PHE A 251 -6.21 -11.62 -11.80
C PHE A 251 -6.46 -12.51 -13.05
N ALA A 252 -7.71 -12.75 -13.48
CA ALA A 252 -8.00 -13.49 -14.74
C ALA A 252 -9.47 -13.50 -15.21
N ASP A 253 -9.66 -13.52 -16.54
CA ASP A 253 -10.94 -13.62 -17.30
C ASP A 253 -11.79 -14.83 -16.86
N HIS A 254 -12.95 -14.59 -16.24
CA HIS A 254 -14.02 -15.60 -16.12
C HIS A 254 -15.39 -14.95 -16.28
N GLU A 255 -16.41 -15.79 -16.42
CA GLU A 255 -17.82 -15.40 -16.50
C GLU A 255 -18.28 -14.67 -15.21
N ARG A 256 -18.95 -13.52 -15.37
CA ARG A 256 -19.42 -12.65 -14.27
C ARG A 256 -20.90 -12.81 -14.01
N LEU A 257 -21.33 -12.67 -12.76
CA LEU A 257 -22.75 -12.69 -12.38
C LEU A 257 -23.37 -11.29 -12.40
N PHE A 258 -22.60 -10.25 -12.03
CA PHE A 258 -23.09 -8.87 -11.97
C PHE A 258 -22.55 -7.99 -13.09
N ARG A 259 -23.31 -6.96 -13.46
CA ARG A 259 -22.87 -5.96 -14.45
C ARG A 259 -21.82 -5.02 -13.81
N SER A 260 -20.80 -4.67 -14.59
CA SER A 260 -19.81 -3.67 -14.18
C SER A 260 -20.47 -2.35 -13.79
N MET A 261 -20.09 -1.82 -12.63
CA MET A 261 -20.47 -0.47 -12.20
C MET A 261 -19.53 0.62 -12.72
N LEU A 262 -18.49 0.27 -13.48
CA LEU A 262 -17.59 1.22 -14.11
C LEU A 262 -18.34 1.98 -15.21
N ARG A 263 -18.67 3.24 -14.94
CA ARG A 263 -19.45 4.08 -15.86
C ARG A 263 -18.73 4.23 -17.20
N THR A 264 -19.47 4.19 -18.31
CA THR A 264 -18.91 4.35 -19.66
C THR A 264 -18.55 5.80 -19.98
N THR A 265 -19.33 6.76 -19.47
CA THR A 265 -19.19 8.19 -19.80
C THR A 265 -17.78 8.74 -19.61
N PRO A 266 -17.09 8.52 -18.46
CA PRO A 266 -15.73 9.04 -18.27
C PRO A 266 -14.71 8.45 -19.25
N PHE A 267 -14.95 7.25 -19.78
CA PHE A 267 -14.07 6.63 -20.76
C PHE A 267 -14.40 7.11 -22.18
N ALA A 268 -15.67 7.38 -22.49
CA ALA A 268 -16.08 7.93 -23.77
C ALA A 268 -15.57 9.37 -23.97
N GLU A 269 -15.58 10.18 -22.91
CA GLU A 269 -15.04 11.56 -22.94
C GLU A 269 -13.52 11.62 -23.21
N HIS A 270 -12.81 10.52 -22.97
CA HIS A 270 -11.37 10.38 -23.16
C HIS A 270 -11.00 9.38 -24.30
N ASP A 271 -11.93 9.06 -25.21
CA ASP A 271 -11.74 8.10 -26.31
C ASP A 271 -11.22 6.71 -25.87
N ALA A 272 -11.50 6.32 -24.63
CA ALA A 272 -10.96 5.14 -23.94
C ALA A 272 -11.99 4.01 -23.72
N VAL A 273 -13.09 3.96 -24.51
CA VAL A 273 -14.15 2.94 -24.33
C VAL A 273 -13.63 1.51 -24.48
N ARG A 274 -12.76 1.26 -25.47
CA ARG A 274 -12.13 -0.08 -25.63
C ARG A 274 -11.25 -0.46 -24.43
N PHE A 275 -10.56 0.53 -23.86
CA PHE A 275 -9.75 0.33 -22.67
C PHE A 275 -10.61 0.01 -21.45
N ARG A 276 -11.77 0.67 -21.31
CA ARG A 276 -12.78 0.30 -20.29
C ARG A 276 -13.16 -1.17 -20.39
N ASP A 277 -13.46 -1.66 -21.60
CA ASP A 277 -13.88 -3.05 -21.78
C ASP A 277 -12.75 -4.03 -21.37
N GLN A 278 -11.49 -3.66 -21.60
CA GLN A 278 -10.33 -4.42 -21.10
C GLN A 278 -10.18 -4.38 -19.57
N LEU A 279 -10.47 -3.24 -18.93
CA LEU A 279 -10.45 -3.14 -17.47
C LEU A 279 -11.54 -4.03 -16.85
N VAL A 280 -12.72 -4.04 -17.45
CA VAL A 280 -13.84 -4.87 -17.04
C VAL A 280 -13.52 -6.36 -17.21
N SER A 281 -12.93 -6.76 -18.34
CA SER A 281 -12.59 -8.17 -18.58
C SER A 281 -11.49 -8.69 -17.64
N ARG A 282 -10.63 -7.80 -17.13
CA ARG A 282 -9.55 -8.15 -16.20
C ARG A 282 -9.93 -8.00 -14.73
N ASP A 283 -11.21 -7.84 -14.41
CA ASP A 283 -11.72 -7.60 -13.05
C ASP A 283 -11.11 -6.36 -12.35
N LEU A 284 -10.56 -5.42 -13.12
CA LEU A 284 -9.95 -4.22 -12.56
C LEU A 284 -10.99 -3.19 -12.11
N ASP A 285 -12.21 -3.22 -12.63
CA ASP A 285 -13.30 -2.34 -12.18
C ASP A 285 -13.72 -2.60 -10.73
N ALA A 286 -13.79 -3.85 -10.30
CA ALA A 286 -14.09 -4.20 -8.93
C ALA A 286 -12.95 -3.81 -7.98
N LEU A 287 -11.69 -3.97 -8.43
CA LEU A 287 -10.52 -3.40 -7.75
C LEU A 287 -10.62 -1.86 -7.65
N LEU A 288 -11.00 -1.15 -8.72
CA LEU A 288 -11.16 0.31 -8.71
C LEU A 288 -12.24 0.74 -7.71
N ARG A 289 -13.36 0.00 -7.63
CA ARG A 289 -14.42 0.23 -6.63
C ARG A 289 -13.88 0.03 -5.22
N GLU A 290 -13.18 -1.07 -4.96
CA GLU A 290 -12.60 -1.36 -3.64
C GLU A 290 -11.56 -0.31 -3.25
N LEU A 291 -10.69 0.13 -4.16
CA LEU A 291 -9.73 1.21 -3.91
C LEU A 291 -10.42 2.53 -3.54
N SER A 292 -11.54 2.84 -4.19
CA SER A 292 -12.34 4.02 -3.81
C SER A 292 -12.91 3.90 -2.40
N LEU A 293 -13.32 2.69 -1.99
CA LEU A 293 -13.82 2.43 -0.64
C LEU A 293 -12.68 2.40 0.40
N ASP A 294 -11.52 1.85 0.07
CA ASP A 294 -10.31 1.89 0.89
C ASP A 294 -9.99 3.34 1.26
N ARG A 295 -9.92 4.24 0.27
CA ARG A 295 -9.69 5.67 0.50
C ARG A 295 -10.80 6.32 1.32
N ALA A 296 -12.06 5.99 1.04
CA ALA A 296 -13.20 6.56 1.76
C ALA A 296 -13.21 6.16 3.25
N ASN A 297 -12.61 5.01 3.59
CA ASN A 297 -12.49 4.51 4.96
C ASN A 297 -11.11 4.81 5.60
N GLY A 298 -10.28 5.66 5.00
CA GLY A 298 -9.02 6.10 5.59
C GLY A 298 -7.82 5.19 5.34
N LEU A 299 -7.93 4.20 4.44
CA LEU A 299 -6.83 3.32 4.06
C LEU A 299 -6.01 3.94 2.92
N HIS A 300 -4.70 3.67 2.93
CA HIS A 300 -3.71 4.23 2.03
C HIS A 300 -2.93 3.12 1.33
N GLY A 301 -2.81 3.20 0.01
CA GLY A 301 -2.17 2.14 -0.76
C GLY A 301 -2.90 0.80 -0.63
N LYS A 302 -2.30 -0.26 -1.20
CA LYS A 302 -2.92 -1.58 -1.21
C LYS A 302 -1.89 -2.69 -1.36
N THR A 303 -2.18 -3.84 -0.77
CA THR A 303 -1.47 -5.07 -1.09
C THR A 303 -1.89 -5.60 -2.45
N VAL A 304 -0.94 -5.86 -3.34
CA VAL A 304 -1.20 -6.42 -4.67
C VAL A 304 -0.36 -7.67 -4.92
N ILE A 305 -0.93 -8.61 -5.67
CA ILE A 305 -0.30 -9.89 -6.01
C ILE A 305 0.06 -10.01 -7.50
N HIS A 306 -0.31 -9.00 -8.30
CA HIS A 306 -0.06 -9.00 -9.73
C HIS A 306 0.35 -7.60 -10.23
N PRO A 307 1.34 -7.48 -11.14
CA PRO A 307 1.79 -6.18 -11.66
C PRO A 307 0.69 -5.32 -12.30
N SER A 308 -0.33 -5.94 -12.92
CA SER A 308 -1.43 -5.18 -13.54
C SER A 308 -2.25 -4.35 -12.55
N HIS A 309 -2.23 -4.68 -11.26
CA HIS A 309 -2.96 -3.93 -10.23
C HIS A 309 -2.27 -2.60 -9.90
N VAL A 310 -0.96 -2.51 -10.13
CA VAL A 310 -0.12 -1.36 -9.73
C VAL A 310 -0.61 -0.09 -10.42
N ALA A 311 -0.92 -0.17 -11.72
CA ALA A 311 -1.43 0.97 -12.48
C ALA A 311 -2.73 1.53 -11.88
N ALA A 312 -3.66 0.65 -11.47
CA ALA A 312 -4.92 1.06 -10.86
C ALA A 312 -4.71 1.74 -9.50
N VAL A 313 -3.91 1.13 -8.63
CA VAL A 313 -3.61 1.68 -7.30
C VAL A 313 -2.91 3.04 -7.43
N HIS A 314 -1.89 3.15 -8.28
CA HIS A 314 -1.12 4.38 -8.43
C HIS A 314 -1.93 5.48 -9.13
N ALA A 315 -2.74 5.17 -10.14
CA ALA A 315 -3.61 6.15 -10.79
C ALA A 315 -4.62 6.79 -9.81
N LEU A 316 -5.20 6.00 -8.91
CA LEU A 316 -6.15 6.51 -7.90
C LEU A 316 -5.46 7.20 -6.72
N ALA A 317 -4.16 7.00 -6.54
CA ALA A 317 -3.38 7.69 -5.52
C ALA A 317 -3.01 9.12 -5.92
N VAL A 318 -2.96 9.45 -7.21
CA VAL A 318 -2.66 10.81 -7.68
C VAL A 318 -3.75 11.78 -7.22
N VAL A 319 -3.33 12.94 -6.71
CA VAL A 319 -4.25 13.99 -6.24
C VAL A 319 -4.76 14.77 -7.44
N THR A 320 -6.07 15.04 -7.52
CA THR A 320 -6.60 15.86 -8.60
C THR A 320 -6.25 17.34 -8.38
N HIS A 321 -6.13 18.13 -9.44
CA HIS A 321 -5.92 19.59 -9.30
C HIS A 321 -6.95 20.22 -8.35
N GLU A 322 -8.22 19.84 -8.48
CA GLU A 322 -9.31 20.33 -7.63
C GLU A 322 -9.11 19.96 -6.15
N GLU A 323 -8.82 18.70 -5.85
CA GLU A 323 -8.59 18.23 -4.47
C GLU A 323 -7.38 18.93 -3.84
N TYR A 324 -6.32 19.15 -4.63
CA TYR A 324 -5.15 19.89 -4.19
C TYR A 324 -5.46 21.36 -3.87
N ARG A 325 -6.22 22.06 -4.73
CA ARG A 325 -6.62 23.46 -4.48
C ARG A 325 -7.47 23.58 -3.23
N ASP A 326 -8.44 22.69 -3.06
CA ASP A 326 -9.25 22.65 -1.84
C ASP A 326 -8.38 22.44 -0.59
N ALA A 327 -7.38 21.56 -0.64
CA ALA A 327 -6.48 21.31 0.48
C ALA A 327 -5.57 22.52 0.79
N VAL A 328 -5.01 23.18 -0.23
CA VAL A 328 -4.21 24.40 -0.06
C VAL A 328 -5.05 25.51 0.57
N ASP A 329 -6.27 25.73 0.08
CA ASP A 329 -7.19 26.75 0.59
C ASP A 329 -7.57 26.47 2.06
N VAL A 330 -7.85 25.22 2.41
CA VAL A 330 -8.14 24.80 3.78
C VAL A 330 -6.94 25.06 4.71
N MET A 331 -5.72 24.78 4.25
CA MET A 331 -4.52 24.95 5.04
C MET A 331 -4.12 26.42 5.24
N ALA A 332 -4.39 27.27 4.24
CA ALA A 332 -4.10 28.70 4.26
C ALA A 332 -5.13 29.54 5.03
N ALA A 333 -6.32 29.00 5.32
CA ALA A 333 -7.36 29.75 5.99
C ALA A 333 -7.04 30.03 7.47
N GLU A 334 -6.95 31.31 7.82
CA GLU A 334 -6.69 31.79 9.19
C GLU A 334 -7.97 31.89 10.03
N GLU A 335 -9.12 32.12 9.37
CA GLU A 335 -10.40 32.35 10.03
C GLU A 335 -11.29 31.10 10.02
N SER A 336 -12.10 30.95 11.06
CA SER A 336 -13.14 29.94 11.12
C SER A 336 -14.34 30.34 10.25
N GLY A 337 -14.93 29.37 9.57
CA GLY A 337 -16.16 29.58 8.80
C GLY A 337 -16.16 28.75 7.53
N VAL A 338 -17.26 28.84 6.80
CA VAL A 338 -17.44 28.12 5.54
C VAL A 338 -17.00 29.00 4.37
N ARG A 339 -16.23 28.42 3.44
CA ARG A 339 -15.84 29.03 2.18
C ARG A 339 -16.28 28.17 1.02
N ARG A 340 -16.56 28.79 -0.13
CA ARG A 340 -16.86 28.05 -1.36
C ARG A 340 -15.55 27.61 -2.01
N SER A 341 -15.47 26.38 -2.50
CA SER A 341 -14.30 25.90 -3.26
C SER A 341 -14.02 26.76 -4.49
N GLU A 342 -12.77 26.77 -4.97
CA GLU A 342 -12.37 27.46 -6.20
C GLU A 342 -13.24 27.01 -7.40
N TYR A 343 -13.52 25.71 -7.48
CA TYR A 343 -14.36 25.08 -8.50
C TYR A 343 -15.86 25.29 -8.29
N ARG A 344 -16.26 25.95 -7.19
CA ARG A 344 -17.64 26.38 -6.89
C ARG A 344 -18.68 25.27 -6.78
N ASN A 345 -18.25 24.03 -6.61
CA ASN A 345 -19.07 22.82 -6.56
C ASN A 345 -19.18 22.21 -5.16
N LYS A 346 -18.40 22.69 -4.17
CA LYS A 346 -18.45 22.20 -2.79
C LYS A 346 -18.06 23.29 -1.78
N MET A 347 -18.16 22.90 -0.52
CA MET A 347 -17.88 23.70 0.65
C MET A 347 -16.54 23.31 1.26
N ASN A 348 -15.68 24.28 1.54
CA ASN A 348 -14.46 24.10 2.32
C ASN A 348 -14.68 24.69 3.71
N GLU A 349 -14.56 23.87 4.75
CA GLU A 349 -14.62 24.30 6.14
C GLU A 349 -13.25 24.02 6.80
N PRO A 350 -12.42 25.05 7.02
CA PRO A 350 -11.01 24.87 7.34
C PRO A 350 -10.73 24.02 8.58
N ARG A 351 -11.57 24.11 9.62
CA ARG A 351 -11.37 23.38 10.88
C ARG A 351 -11.57 21.86 10.71
N PRO A 352 -12.76 21.35 10.33
CA PRO A 352 -12.98 19.93 10.19
C PRO A 352 -12.19 19.32 9.01
N HIS A 353 -11.91 20.10 7.95
CA HIS A 353 -11.19 19.60 6.79
C HIS A 353 -9.66 19.67 6.94
N ARG A 354 -9.11 20.21 8.05
CA ARG A 354 -7.66 20.43 8.19
C ARG A 354 -6.84 19.14 8.08
N ILE A 355 -7.28 18.08 8.78
CA ILE A 355 -6.59 16.78 8.77
C ILE A 355 -6.65 16.16 7.37
N TRP A 356 -7.83 16.23 6.73
CA TRP A 356 -8.00 15.78 5.35
C TRP A 356 -7.05 16.53 4.41
N ALA A 357 -6.96 17.86 4.53
CA ALA A 357 -6.09 18.67 3.67
C ALA A 357 -4.61 18.31 3.87
N GLN A 358 -4.15 18.07 5.10
CA GLN A 358 -2.80 17.60 5.38
C GLN A 358 -2.49 16.26 4.69
N GLN A 359 -3.42 15.31 4.77
CA GLN A 359 -3.29 14.01 4.11
C GLN A 359 -3.26 14.14 2.58
N VAL A 360 -4.09 15.01 2.01
CA VAL A 360 -4.10 15.31 0.57
C VAL A 360 -2.76 15.91 0.13
N LEU A 361 -2.22 16.88 0.87
CA LEU A 361 -0.94 17.50 0.53
C LEU A 361 0.22 16.51 0.64
N ARG A 362 0.22 15.62 1.64
CA ARG A 362 1.21 14.54 1.74
C ARG A 362 1.11 13.58 0.55
N ARG A 363 -0.10 13.21 0.15
CA ARG A 363 -0.32 12.37 -1.04
C ARG A 363 0.13 13.09 -2.32
N ALA A 364 -0.07 14.40 -2.40
CA ALA A 364 0.39 15.23 -3.52
C ALA A 364 1.92 15.26 -3.62
N GLN A 365 2.65 15.30 -2.49
CA GLN A 365 4.11 15.16 -2.49
C GLN A 365 4.55 13.80 -3.06
N VAL A 366 3.90 12.72 -2.64
CA VAL A 366 4.27 11.34 -3.02
C VAL A 366 3.89 10.99 -4.45
N PHE A 367 2.68 11.35 -4.90
CA PHE A 367 2.09 10.89 -6.17
C PHE A 367 1.88 12.02 -7.18
N GLY A 368 2.16 13.27 -6.81
CA GLY A 368 1.92 14.44 -7.66
C GLY A 368 0.45 14.89 -7.69
N VAL A 369 0.23 15.97 -8.44
CA VAL A 369 -1.07 16.60 -8.67
C VAL A 369 -1.35 16.61 -10.16
N THR A 370 -2.53 16.16 -10.58
CA THR A 370 -2.91 16.18 -11.99
C THR A 370 -3.03 17.62 -12.51
N ARG A 371 -2.86 17.81 -13.83
CA ARG A 371 -3.33 19.06 -14.47
C ARG A 371 -4.85 19.14 -14.48
N GLN A 372 -5.36 20.36 -14.59
CA GLN A 372 -6.79 20.57 -14.82
C GLN A 372 -7.22 19.85 -16.11
N GLY A 373 -8.33 19.09 -16.03
CA GLY A 373 -8.84 18.30 -17.14
C GLY A 373 -8.22 16.91 -17.29
N VAL A 374 -7.12 16.60 -16.60
CA VAL A 374 -6.55 15.25 -16.56
C VAL A 374 -7.31 14.42 -15.53
N SER A 375 -7.87 13.30 -15.97
CA SER A 375 -8.63 12.37 -15.15
C SER A 375 -7.82 11.12 -14.78
N PHE A 376 -8.37 10.30 -13.88
CA PHE A 376 -7.76 9.00 -13.55
C PHE A 376 -7.69 8.07 -14.78
N VAL A 377 -8.56 8.25 -15.77
CA VAL A 377 -8.57 7.45 -17.01
C VAL A 377 -7.32 7.75 -17.83
N ASP A 378 -6.91 9.02 -17.93
CA ASP A 378 -5.68 9.41 -18.63
C ASP A 378 -4.44 8.79 -17.97
N LEU A 379 -4.36 8.87 -16.64
CA LEU A 379 -3.28 8.25 -15.86
C LEU A 379 -3.26 6.74 -16.08
N LEU A 380 -4.40 6.09 -15.88
CA LEU A 380 -4.51 4.63 -15.98
C LEU A 380 -4.17 4.12 -17.38
N THR A 381 -4.56 4.83 -18.43
CA THR A 381 -4.27 4.47 -19.83
C THR A 381 -2.76 4.50 -20.10
N VAL A 382 -2.06 5.54 -19.60
CA VAL A 382 -0.60 5.66 -19.74
C VAL A 382 0.14 4.59 -18.94
N LEU A 383 -0.34 4.29 -17.73
CA LEU A 383 0.30 3.33 -16.83
C LEU A 383 0.06 1.88 -17.25
N ALA A 384 -1.14 1.56 -17.75
CA ALA A 384 -1.49 0.20 -18.16
C ALA A 384 -1.01 -0.15 -19.58
N GLY A 385 -0.65 0.84 -20.40
CA GLY A 385 -0.13 0.64 -21.75
C GLY A 385 1.32 0.16 -21.82
N ARG A 386 1.91 -0.29 -20.70
CA ARG A 386 3.34 -0.58 -20.56
C ARG A 386 3.62 -1.99 -20.04
#